data_AF-A0ABD0QWE4-F1
#
_entry.id   AF-A0ABD0QWE4-F1
#
_cell.length_a   1.000
_cell.length_b   1.000
_cell.length_c   1.000
_cell.angle_alpha   90.00
_cell.angle_beta   90.00
_cell.angle_gamma   90.00
#
_symmetry.space_group_name_H-M   'P 1'
#
loop_
_entity.id
_entity.type
_entity.pdbx_description
1 polymer ?
#
loop_
_entity_poly.entity_id
_entity_poly.type
_entity_poly.pdbx_seq_one_letter_code
_entity_poly.pdbx_strand_id
1 'polypeptide(L)'
;MTEEQKKYYNAMKKLGSKKPQKPIPRPTNKFQGLIFDFITKQAFDIVIMILICLNMVTMMVETDDQTDYMDTVLYWINLVFIILFTGECVLKMISLRHYFFTIGWNVFDFVVVILSIVGKKVLEVLQTITKANVSYSDPLL
;
A
#
# COMPACT_ATOMS: atom_id res chain seq x y z
N MET A 1 -38.52 5.83 -14.95
CA MET A 1 -37.55 5.06 -14.13
C MET A 1 -38.16 3.68 -13.95
N THR A 2 -37.50 2.63 -14.48
CA THR A 2 -38.03 1.25 -14.39
C THR A 2 -38.02 0.76 -12.94
N GLU A 3 -38.84 -0.24 -12.63
CA GLU A 3 -38.95 -0.83 -11.28
C GLU A 3 -37.59 -1.30 -10.73
N GLU A 4 -36.73 -1.86 -11.59
CA GLU A 4 -35.37 -2.26 -11.22
C GLU A 4 -34.48 -1.06 -10.87
N GLN A 5 -34.54 0.02 -11.66
CA GLN A 5 -33.79 1.25 -11.39
C GLN A 5 -34.23 1.90 -10.07
N LYS A 6 -35.52 1.88 -9.74
CA LYS A 6 -36.02 2.34 -8.43
C LYS A 6 -35.47 1.49 -7.28
N LYS A 7 -35.35 0.18 -7.48
CA LYS A 7 -34.79 -0.75 -6.48
C LYS A 7 -33.31 -0.47 -6.24
N TYR A 8 -32.53 -0.28 -7.31
CA TYR A 8 -31.12 0.13 -7.24
C TYR A 8 -30.93 1.51 -6.59
N TYR A 9 -31.76 2.49 -6.98
CA TYR A 9 -31.74 3.84 -6.42
C TYR A 9 -32.02 3.83 -4.91
N ASN A 10 -33.05 3.09 -4.47
CA ASN A 10 -33.39 2.95 -3.06
C ASN A 10 -32.29 2.21 -2.27
N ALA A 11 -31.62 1.22 -2.86
CA ALA A 11 -30.48 0.55 -2.25
C ALA A 11 -29.27 1.50 -2.06
N MET A 12 -28.91 2.28 -3.09
CA MET A 12 -27.85 3.30 -2.99
C MET A 12 -28.17 4.39 -1.97
N LYS A 13 -29.42 4.88 -1.95
CA LYS A 13 -29.87 5.87 -0.97
C LYS A 13 -29.76 5.35 0.47
N LYS A 14 -30.08 4.08 0.69
CA LYS A 14 -29.99 3.42 2.01
C LYS A 14 -28.53 3.17 2.44
N LEU A 15 -27.62 2.97 1.49
CA LEU A 15 -26.17 2.91 1.74
C LEU A 15 -25.61 4.28 2.14
N GLY A 16 -26.07 5.37 1.51
CA GLY A 16 -25.69 6.75 1.86
C GLY A 16 -26.21 7.21 3.24
N SER A 17 -27.33 6.67 3.72
CA SER A 17 -27.87 6.94 5.06
C SER A 17 -27.36 6.02 6.17
N LYS A 18 -26.30 5.21 5.93
CA LYS A 18 -25.70 4.41 7.01
C LYS A 18 -25.17 5.34 8.11
N LYS A 19 -25.61 5.09 9.35
CA LYS A 19 -25.07 5.76 10.55
C LYS A 19 -23.53 5.64 10.55
N PRO A 20 -22.79 6.68 10.99
CA PRO A 20 -21.33 6.62 11.06
C PRO A 20 -20.92 5.35 11.82
N GLN A 21 -19.93 4.63 11.28
CA GLN A 21 -19.45 3.40 11.92
C GLN A 21 -19.04 3.73 13.36
N LYS A 22 -19.51 2.93 14.33
CA LYS A 22 -19.15 3.13 15.74
C LYS A 22 -17.62 3.09 15.86
N PRO A 23 -17.00 4.01 16.63
CA PRO A 23 -15.55 4.01 16.81
C PRO A 23 -15.11 2.66 17.36
N ILE A 24 -13.99 2.15 16.84
CA ILE A 24 -13.50 0.81 17.10
C ILE A 24 -13.14 0.73 18.60
N PRO A 25 -13.62 -0.29 19.34
CA PRO A 25 -13.38 -0.38 20.77
C PRO A 25 -11.88 -0.47 21.07
N ARG A 26 -11.41 0.35 22.01
CA ARG A 26 -10.00 0.41 22.41
C ARG A 26 -9.55 -0.97 22.93
N PRO A 27 -8.40 -1.49 22.47
CA PRO A 27 -7.87 -2.75 22.98
C PRO A 27 -7.48 -2.66 24.45
N THR A 28 -7.67 -3.75 25.19
CA THR A 28 -7.48 -3.82 26.66
C THR A 28 -6.00 -3.79 27.08
N ASN A 29 -5.07 -4.15 26.17
CA ASN A 29 -3.64 -4.21 26.43
C ASN A 29 -2.99 -2.82 26.38
N LYS A 30 -2.19 -2.46 27.40
CA LYS A 30 -1.54 -1.13 27.50
C LYS A 30 -0.64 -0.79 26.31
N PHE A 31 0.14 -1.75 25.81
CA PHE A 31 0.98 -1.57 24.62
C PHE A 31 0.13 -1.36 23.35
N GLN A 32 -0.87 -2.21 23.15
CA GLN A 32 -1.76 -2.11 21.99
C GLN A 32 -2.59 -0.82 22.01
N GLY A 33 -2.97 -0.35 23.21
CA GLY A 33 -3.65 0.93 23.43
C GLY A 33 -2.78 2.13 23.08
N LEU A 34 -1.49 2.11 23.40
CA LEU A 34 -0.56 3.18 23.04
C LEU A 34 -0.35 3.26 21.52
N ILE A 35 -0.20 2.11 20.86
CA ILE A 35 -0.09 2.04 19.40
C ILE A 35 -1.42 2.47 18.75
N PHE A 36 -2.56 2.06 19.31
CA PHE A 36 -3.87 2.47 18.83
C PHE A 36 -4.05 3.99 18.93
N ASP A 37 -3.68 4.60 20.06
CA ASP A 37 -3.76 6.05 20.27
C ASP A 37 -2.78 6.83 19.37
N PHE A 38 -1.70 6.20 18.90
CA PHE A 38 -0.78 6.80 17.93
C PHE A 38 -1.36 6.75 16.51
N ILE A 39 -1.86 5.60 16.08
CA ILE A 39 -2.40 5.37 14.73
C ILE A 39 -3.70 6.13 14.50
N THR A 40 -4.54 6.29 15.52
CA THR A 40 -5.80 7.04 15.41
C THR A 40 -5.63 8.56 15.41
N LYS A 41 -4.39 9.07 15.58
CA LYS A 41 -4.15 10.51 15.44
C LYS A 41 -4.25 10.91 13.98
N GLN A 42 -4.98 11.99 13.73
CA GLN A 42 -5.09 12.60 12.39
C GLN A 42 -3.73 12.99 11.79
N ALA A 43 -2.74 13.33 12.63
CA ALA A 43 -1.38 13.58 12.17
C ALA A 43 -0.75 12.35 11.48
N PHE A 44 -1.03 11.14 11.97
CA PHE A 44 -0.54 9.90 11.37
C PHE A 44 -1.16 9.72 9.98
N ASP A 45 -2.48 9.84 9.87
CA ASP A 45 -3.18 9.74 8.59
C ASP A 45 -2.69 10.77 7.56
N ILE A 46 -2.41 12.02 7.99
CA ILE A 46 -1.86 13.07 7.11
C ILE A 46 -0.46 12.69 6.60
N VAL A 47 0.40 12.18 7.49
CA VAL A 47 1.77 11.76 7.10
C VAL A 47 1.71 10.64 6.06
N ILE A 48 0.84 9.64 6.27
CA ILE A 48 0.64 8.57 5.30
C ILE A 48 0.13 9.12 3.96
N MET A 49 -0.83 10.04 3.99
CA MET A 49 -1.36 10.65 2.77
C MET A 49 -0.28 11.39 1.98
N ILE A 50 0.62 12.10 2.66
CA ILE A 50 1.78 12.76 2.04
C ILE A 50 2.75 11.73 1.45
N LEU A 51 3.05 10.64 2.17
CA LEU A 51 3.93 9.58 1.68
C LEU A 51 3.39 8.91 0.41
N ILE A 52 2.08 8.71 0.31
CA ILE A 52 1.43 8.19 -0.90
C ILE A 52 1.62 9.17 -2.07
N CYS A 53 1.42 10.47 -1.84
CA CYS A 53 1.65 11.48 -2.87
C CYS A 53 3.12 11.51 -3.33
N LEU A 54 4.07 11.43 -2.40
CA LEU A 54 5.49 11.39 -2.73
C LEU A 54 5.86 10.13 -3.53
N ASN A 55 5.33 8.97 -3.16
CA ASN A 55 5.55 7.72 -3.89
C ASN A 55 4.95 7.78 -5.31
N MET A 56 3.82 8.46 -5.50
CA MET A 56 3.27 8.69 -6.84
C MET A 56 4.18 9.58 -7.70
N VAL A 57 4.77 10.62 -7.09
CA VAL A 57 5.73 11.50 -7.78
C VAL A 57 6.99 10.73 -8.17
N THR A 58 7.49 9.82 -7.34
CA THR A 58 8.69 9.04 -7.69
C THR A 58 8.46 8.12 -8.88
N MET A 59 7.27 7.52 -9.00
CA MET A 59 6.89 6.76 -10.19
C MET A 59 6.71 7.65 -11.44
N MET A 60 6.40 8.93 -11.27
CA MET A 60 6.28 9.89 -12.38
C MET A 60 7.65 10.40 -12.87
N VAL A 61 8.65 10.43 -11.99
CA VAL A 61 10.03 10.83 -12.33
C VAL A 61 10.75 9.73 -13.09
N GLU A 62 10.31 8.47 -12.94
CA GLU A 62 10.80 7.33 -13.71
C GLU A 62 10.65 7.60 -15.22
N THR A 63 11.77 7.57 -15.95
CA THR A 63 11.85 7.85 -17.40
C THR A 63 12.64 6.73 -18.08
N ASP A 64 12.52 6.46 -19.38
CA ASP A 64 13.28 5.35 -20.01
C ASP A 64 14.80 5.64 -20.14
N ASP A 65 15.20 6.91 -20.27
CA ASP A 65 16.62 7.32 -20.45
C ASP A 65 17.28 7.79 -19.14
N GLN A 66 17.22 6.98 -18.08
CA GLN A 66 17.82 7.35 -16.78
C GLN A 66 19.33 7.10 -16.76
N THR A 67 20.04 7.91 -15.98
CA THR A 67 21.43 7.63 -15.66
C THR A 67 21.50 6.55 -14.56
N ASP A 68 22.54 5.71 -14.56
CA ASP A 68 22.76 4.66 -13.54
C ASP A 68 22.67 5.18 -12.09
N TYR A 69 23.04 6.44 -11.89
CA TYR A 69 22.92 7.12 -10.60
C TYR A 69 21.46 7.36 -10.20
N MET A 70 20.62 7.84 -11.13
CA MET A 70 19.19 8.04 -10.89
C MET A 70 18.50 6.71 -10.60
N ASP A 71 18.78 5.66 -11.37
CA ASP A 71 18.22 4.31 -11.14
C ASP A 71 18.53 3.80 -9.73
N THR A 72 19.78 3.95 -9.29
CA THR A 72 20.19 3.53 -7.95
C THR A 72 19.45 4.33 -6.86
N VAL A 73 19.32 5.64 -7.03
CA VAL A 73 18.61 6.51 -6.08
C VAL A 73 17.12 6.16 -6.02
N LEU A 74 16.46 6.04 -7.17
CA LEU A 74 15.04 5.64 -7.26
C LEU A 74 14.81 4.26 -6.65
N TYR A 75 15.72 3.29 -6.83
CA TYR A 75 15.65 1.98 -6.17
C TYR A 75 15.66 2.10 -4.64
N TRP A 76 16.58 2.90 -4.07
CA TRP A 76 16.64 3.10 -2.62
C TRP A 76 15.41 3.81 -2.09
N ILE A 77 14.89 4.81 -2.81
CA ILE A 77 13.68 5.53 -2.42
C ILE A 77 12.46 4.59 -2.43
N ASN A 78 12.28 3.81 -3.50
CA ASN A 78 11.22 2.80 -3.59
C ASN A 78 11.32 1.75 -2.47
N LEU A 79 12.54 1.30 -2.13
CA LEU A 79 12.76 0.41 -0.97
C LEU A 79 12.27 1.05 0.33
N VAL A 80 12.62 2.32 0.58
CA VAL A 80 12.20 3.04 1.80
C VAL A 80 10.68 3.15 1.86
N PHE A 81 10.00 3.48 0.75
CA PHE A 81 8.54 3.52 0.70
C PHE A 81 7.91 2.17 1.04
N ILE A 82 8.42 1.07 0.47
CA ILE A 82 7.94 -0.28 0.78
C ILE A 82 8.07 -0.57 2.28
N ILE A 83 9.21 -0.24 2.89
CA ILE A 83 9.42 -0.46 4.34
C ILE A 83 8.46 0.38 5.18
N LEU A 84 8.25 1.65 4.82
CA LEU A 84 7.34 2.55 5.53
C LEU A 84 5.89 2.08 5.46
N PHE A 85 5.37 1.77 4.26
CA PHE A 85 3.99 1.28 4.10
C PHE A 85 3.80 -0.11 4.70
N THR A 86 4.79 -1.00 4.61
CA THR A 86 4.76 -2.29 5.31
C THR A 86 4.69 -2.07 6.83
N GLY A 87 5.50 -1.15 7.35
CA GLY A 87 5.51 -0.77 8.77
C GLY A 87 4.16 -0.25 9.23
N GLU A 88 3.53 0.67 8.48
CA GLU A 88 2.19 1.18 8.79
C GLU A 88 1.17 0.04 8.83
N CYS A 89 1.21 -0.84 7.84
CA CYS A 89 0.23 -1.90 7.70
C CYS A 89 0.34 -2.89 8.87
N VAL A 90 1.56 -3.23 9.28
CA VAL A 90 1.82 -4.08 10.46
C VAL A 90 1.37 -3.38 11.74
N LEU A 91 1.68 -2.09 11.91
CA LEU A 91 1.22 -1.27 13.03
C LEU A 91 -0.31 -1.26 13.13
N LYS A 92 -1.01 -0.98 12.02
CA LYS A 92 -2.48 -1.01 11.93
C LYS A 92 -3.04 -2.40 12.21
N MET A 93 -2.41 -3.45 11.71
CA MET A 93 -2.84 -4.84 11.94
C MET A 93 -2.74 -5.24 13.42
N ILE A 94 -1.67 -4.86 14.11
CA ILE A 94 -1.49 -5.12 15.55
C ILE A 94 -2.52 -4.35 16.37
N SER A 95 -2.82 -3.10 16.01
CA SER A 95 -3.81 -2.29 16.74
C SER A 95 -5.25 -2.76 16.52
N LEU A 96 -5.64 -3.07 15.29
CA LEU A 96 -7.04 -3.25 14.88
C LEU A 96 -7.47 -4.73 14.75
N ARG A 97 -6.53 -5.68 14.68
CA ARG A 97 -6.77 -7.13 14.55
C ARG A 97 -7.82 -7.46 13.47
N HIS A 98 -9.04 -7.85 13.84
CA HIS A 98 -10.11 -8.21 12.90
C HIS A 98 -10.80 -7.00 12.28
N TYR A 99 -10.71 -5.81 12.90
CA TYR A 99 -11.29 -4.57 12.36
C TYR A 99 -10.46 -3.99 11.20
N PHE A 100 -9.23 -4.47 11.00
CA PHE A 100 -8.39 -4.05 9.87
C PHE A 100 -9.09 -4.33 8.53
N PHE A 101 -9.66 -5.53 8.36
CA PHE A 101 -10.34 -5.95 7.13
C PHE A 101 -11.71 -5.29 6.91
N THR A 102 -12.31 -4.70 7.94
CA THR A 102 -13.58 -3.97 7.77
C THR A 102 -13.39 -2.57 7.19
N ILE A 103 -12.18 -2.03 7.23
CA ILE A 103 -11.86 -0.70 6.69
C ILE A 103 -11.30 -0.89 5.28
N GLY A 104 -12.12 -0.59 4.26
CA GLY A 104 -11.73 -0.78 2.85
C GLY A 104 -10.47 -0.01 2.44
N TRP A 105 -10.22 1.16 3.03
CA TRP A 105 -9.00 1.95 2.79
C TRP A 105 -7.72 1.23 3.23
N ASN A 106 -7.74 0.53 4.38
CA ASN A 106 -6.59 -0.24 4.85
C ASN A 106 -6.36 -1.49 3.99
N VAL A 107 -7.43 -2.08 3.46
CA VAL A 107 -7.34 -3.20 2.51
C VAL A 107 -6.71 -2.75 1.19
N PHE A 108 -7.08 -1.57 0.70
CA PHE A 108 -6.44 -0.99 -0.48
C PHE A 108 -4.94 -0.77 -0.27
N ASP A 109 -4.55 -0.15 0.85
CA ASP A 109 -3.15 0.07 1.22
C ASP A 109 -2.35 -1.25 1.29
N PHE A 110 -2.92 -2.29 1.92
CA PHE A 110 -2.30 -3.63 1.97
C PHE A 110 -2.06 -4.25 0.60
N VAL A 111 -3.01 -4.08 -0.34
CA VAL A 111 -2.86 -4.56 -1.72
C VAL A 111 -1.73 -3.82 -2.42
N VAL A 112 -1.64 -2.51 -2.26
CA VAL A 112 -0.56 -1.69 -2.85
C VAL A 112 0.81 -2.17 -2.36
N VAL A 113 0.96 -2.41 -1.05
CA VAL A 113 2.21 -2.95 -0.47
C VAL A 113 2.59 -4.31 -1.09
N ILE A 114 1.62 -5.22 -1.22
CA ILE A 114 1.87 -6.53 -1.83
C ILE A 114 2.33 -6.38 -3.28
N LEU A 115 1.66 -5.55 -4.07
CA LEU A 115 2.03 -5.31 -5.47
C LEU A 115 3.45 -4.76 -5.59
N SER A 116 3.86 -3.84 -4.70
CA SER A 116 5.24 -3.31 -4.70
C SER A 116 6.29 -4.38 -4.37
N ILE A 117 6.01 -5.26 -3.40
CA ILE A 117 6.94 -6.36 -3.05
C ILE A 117 7.05 -7.37 -4.18
N VAL A 118 5.92 -7.76 -4.78
CA VAL A 118 5.89 -8.69 -5.91
C VAL A 118 6.61 -8.09 -7.11
N GLY A 119 6.36 -6.81 -7.45
CA GLY A 119 7.06 -6.12 -8.54
C GLY A 119 8.58 -6.15 -8.36
N LYS A 120 9.07 -5.87 -7.15
CA LYS A 120 10.50 -5.94 -6.84
C LYS A 120 11.06 -7.36 -7.02
N LYS A 121 10.35 -8.38 -6.54
CA LYS A 121 10.78 -9.79 -6.67
C LYS A 121 10.80 -10.25 -8.12
N VAL A 122 9.83 -9.82 -8.92
CA VAL A 122 9.80 -10.08 -10.36
C VAL A 122 11.01 -9.46 -11.04
N LEU A 123 11.35 -8.20 -10.72
CA LEU A 123 12.54 -7.54 -11.28
C LEU A 123 13.84 -8.29 -10.93
N GLU A 124 14.01 -8.72 -9.67
CA GLU A 124 15.17 -9.52 -9.25
C GLU A 124 15.28 -10.85 -10.03
N VAL A 125 14.15 -11.53 -10.24
CA VAL A 125 14.09 -12.78 -11.01
C VAL A 125 14.44 -12.54 -12.49
N LEU A 126 13.87 -11.50 -13.11
CA LEU A 126 14.15 -11.15 -14.50
C LEU A 126 15.63 -10.81 -14.70
N GLN A 127 16.23 -10.01 -13.82
CA GLN A 127 17.66 -9.70 -13.86
C GLN A 127 18.52 -10.97 -13.72
N THR A 128 18.11 -11.90 -12.86
CA THR A 128 18.80 -13.19 -12.67
C THR A 128 18.74 -14.04 -13.94
N ILE A 129 17.56 -14.14 -14.57
CA ILE A 129 17.36 -14.87 -15.83
C ILE A 129 18.16 -14.24 -16.96
N THR A 130 18.16 -12.91 -17.10
CA THR A 130 18.94 -12.21 -18.13
C THR A 130 20.44 -12.43 -17.94
N LYS A 131 20.95 -12.34 -16.70
CA LYS A 131 22.37 -12.63 -16.41
C LYS A 131 22.72 -14.10 -16.70
N ALA A 132 21.81 -15.03 -16.40
CA ALA A 132 22.00 -16.44 -16.69
C ALA A 132 21.98 -16.74 -18.21
N ASN A 133 21.07 -16.13 -18.98
CA ASN A 133 21.01 -16.25 -20.44
C ASN A 133 22.22 -15.62 -21.14
N VAL A 134 22.70 -14.47 -20.65
CA VAL A 134 23.95 -13.85 -21.15
C VAL A 134 25.15 -14.76 -20.87
N SER A 135 25.25 -15.33 -19.66
CA SER A 135 26.32 -16.30 -19.33
C SER A 135 26.24 -17.61 -20.14
N TYR A 136 25.06 -17.99 -20.63
CA TYR A 136 24.87 -19.16 -21.50
C TYR A 136 25.13 -18.85 -22.98
N SER A 137 25.15 -17.57 -23.36
CA SER A 137 25.43 -17.10 -24.72
C SER A 137 26.92 -16.88 -25.00
N ASP A 138 27.77 -16.80 -23.96
CA ASP A 138 29.24 -16.82 -24.03
C ASP A 138 29.89 -18.16 -23.60
N PRO A 139 29.72 -19.28 -24.34
CA PRO A 139 30.65 -20.42 -24.23
C PRO A 139 31.87 -20.30 -25.16
N LEU A 140 31.90 -19.33 -26.08
CA LEU A 140 32.90 -19.23 -27.16
C LEU A 140 33.21 -17.76 -27.56
N LEU A 141 33.81 -16.98 -26.64
CA LEU A 141 34.84 -15.96 -26.94
C LEU A 141 35.50 -15.47 -25.64
#